data_AF-A0A962XR07-F1
#
_entry.id   AF-A0A962XR07-F1
#
_cell.length_a   1.000
_cell.length_b   1.000
_cell.length_c   1.000
_cell.angle_alpha   90.00
_cell.angle_beta   90.00
_cell.angle_gamma   90.00
#
_symmetry.space_group_name_H-M   'P 1'
#
loop_
_entity.id
_entity.type
_entity.pdbx_description
1 polymer ?
#
loop_
_entity_poly.entity_id
_entity_poly.type
_entity_poly.pdbx_seq_one_letter_code
_entity_poly.pdbx_strand_id
1 'polypeptide(L)'
;MKLMTRLPRWLRTVFILGLVLFVMAAYLGWSRFLREYPAETFADPDERFKYGSIGAEQDAGIPYWIFYVLPRVFSDKLPGPGGYAAFGVAWEEGRELPIGFTKRRIGFDRIANNCAVCHTASYRVRHLSDPTLVPTGPNHTLDLEAFFRFLVDCAKDPRFNADTLMPEINLAADLDWIDRLAYRYLIIPITRKRLIEREQQFEWIYRHDFPEWGRGRDDAMNLTKYFMIRWPMDDSFGPTDMPSVWNLKKYRQDAGHRMNFAGDSHDAYSVIIDSALGLMGAEPKDTDDFLGHIAWLHDYLSNKPAPDYPFPIDRAKADAGAALFAMHCARCHASERTGRIVALQEIGTDRERIDTWNETAAREANAVVEEMGIERHGLVEAPLTGYVAQFLDGIWLRAPYLHNGSVPTLYDLLLPPDQRPQQFYRGYNLYDPIKVGYVTQGDEAQRAGTLHDTRERANAAQGHAFADGLSEFQRWELVEYLKTL
;
A
#
# COMPACT_ATOMS: atom_id res chain seq x y z
N MET A 1 3.03 7.30 57.20
CA MET A 1 2.15 8.40 57.69
C MET A 1 2.49 8.98 59.08
N LYS A 2 3.37 8.38 59.90
CA LYS A 2 3.81 8.94 61.21
C LYS A 2 4.98 9.95 61.14
N LEU A 3 5.65 10.10 59.98
CA LEU A 3 6.77 11.04 59.81
C LEU A 3 6.33 12.48 59.49
N MET A 4 5.17 12.66 58.83
CA MET A 4 4.71 13.99 58.40
C MET A 4 4.17 14.87 59.52
N THR A 5 3.88 14.31 60.71
CA THR A 5 3.31 15.05 61.85
C THR A 5 4.33 15.83 62.68
N ARG A 6 5.65 15.66 62.42
CA ARG A 6 6.73 16.40 63.11
C ARG A 6 7.40 17.52 62.29
N LEU A 7 7.06 17.66 61.00
CA LEU A 7 7.61 18.72 60.14
C LEU A 7 6.96 20.10 60.44
N PRO A 8 7.73 21.21 60.42
CA PRO A 8 7.20 22.57 60.49
C PRO A 8 6.11 22.81 59.45
N ARG A 9 5.09 23.61 59.77
CA ARG A 9 3.95 23.91 58.87
C ARG A 9 4.40 24.35 57.48
N TRP A 10 5.42 25.21 57.39
CA TRP A 10 5.95 25.68 56.11
C TRP A 10 6.55 24.57 55.23
N LEU A 11 7.24 23.59 55.83
CA LEU A 11 7.79 22.42 55.12
C LEU A 11 6.69 21.51 54.57
N ARG A 12 5.57 21.37 55.29
CA ARG A 12 4.39 20.65 54.78
C ARG A 12 3.73 21.40 53.64
N THR A 13 3.60 22.71 53.75
CA THR A 13 3.04 23.55 52.67
C THR A 13 3.92 23.47 51.41
N VAL A 14 5.24 23.58 51.54
CA VAL A 14 6.17 23.43 50.41
C VAL A 14 6.08 22.04 49.80
N PHE A 15 6.01 20.98 50.62
CA PHE A 15 5.83 19.61 50.12
C PHE A 15 4.51 19.42 49.37
N ILE A 16 3.40 19.94 49.91
CA ILE A 16 2.08 19.87 49.25
C ILE A 16 2.08 20.66 47.93
N LEU A 17 2.64 21.88 47.92
CA LEU A 17 2.77 22.67 46.70
C LEU A 17 3.66 21.96 45.66
N GLY A 18 4.77 21.36 46.09
CA GLY A 18 5.64 20.55 45.23
C GLY A 18 4.90 19.33 44.65
N LEU A 19 4.12 18.63 45.47
CA LEU A 19 3.30 17.50 45.02
C LEU A 19 2.23 17.95 44.02
N VAL A 20 1.53 19.06 44.28
CA VAL A 20 0.53 19.61 43.37
C VAL A 20 1.16 20.02 42.04
N LEU A 21 2.32 20.70 42.05
CA LEU A 21 3.07 21.04 40.84
C LEU A 21 3.51 19.80 40.08
N PHE A 22 4.01 18.78 40.78
CA PHE A 22 4.39 17.51 40.17
C PHE A 22 3.19 16.82 39.51
N VAL A 23 2.05 16.73 40.20
CA VAL A 23 0.83 16.13 39.65
C VAL A 23 0.32 16.93 38.44
N MET A 24 0.34 18.27 38.49
CA MET A 24 -0.03 19.11 37.34
C MET A 24 0.92 18.90 36.17
N ALA A 25 2.24 18.84 36.39
CA ALA A 25 3.22 18.58 35.35
C ALA A 25 3.08 17.17 34.76
N ALA A 26 2.83 16.16 35.60
CA ALA A 26 2.56 14.79 35.17
C ALA A 26 1.27 14.68 34.36
N TYR A 27 0.19 15.34 34.80
CA TYR A 27 -1.07 15.41 34.05
C TYR A 27 -0.90 16.13 32.72
N LEU A 28 -0.19 17.26 32.69
CA LEU A 28 0.12 17.98 31.45
C LEU A 28 0.93 17.09 30.49
N GLY A 29 1.99 16.46 30.99
CA GLY A 29 2.80 15.52 30.20
C GLY A 29 1.97 14.37 29.64
N TRP A 30 1.17 13.71 30.46
CA TRP A 30 0.26 12.66 30.00
C TRP A 30 -0.73 13.19 28.95
N SER A 31 -1.40 14.32 29.23
CA SER A 31 -2.41 14.88 28.34
C SER A 31 -1.87 15.31 26.97
N ARG A 32 -0.61 15.76 26.90
CA ARG A 32 0.04 16.29 25.68
C ARG A 32 0.79 15.24 24.88
N PHE A 33 1.25 14.16 25.51
CA PHE A 33 2.14 13.20 24.85
C PHE A 33 1.60 11.77 24.80
N LEU A 34 0.72 11.38 25.73
CA LEU A 34 0.32 9.98 25.92
C LEU A 34 -1.20 9.76 25.87
N ARG A 35 -2.00 10.81 26.03
CA ARG A 35 -3.46 10.67 26.03
C ARG A 35 -3.96 10.27 24.65
N GLU A 36 -4.61 9.12 24.60
CA GLU A 36 -5.33 8.68 23.41
C GLU A 36 -6.70 9.35 23.34
N TYR A 37 -7.07 9.74 22.12
CA TYR A 37 -8.39 10.25 21.79
C TYR A 37 -9.13 9.20 20.95
N PRO A 38 -10.47 9.14 21.04
CA PRO A 38 -11.25 8.25 20.20
C PRO A 38 -10.91 8.44 18.73
N ALA A 39 -10.79 7.33 18.00
CA ALA A 39 -10.62 7.35 16.56
C ALA A 39 -11.84 8.02 15.89
N GLU A 40 -11.62 8.59 14.71
CA GLU A 40 -12.70 9.08 13.86
C GLU A 40 -13.65 7.94 13.50
N THR A 41 -14.95 8.22 13.57
CA THR A 41 -15.99 7.26 13.19
C THR A 41 -16.53 7.61 11.82
N PHE A 42 -16.74 6.58 11.00
CA PHE A 42 -17.18 6.73 9.62
C PHE A 42 -18.49 5.97 9.44
N ALA A 43 -19.50 6.67 8.91
CA ALA A 43 -20.79 6.05 8.58
C ALA A 43 -20.73 5.27 7.26
N ASP A 44 -19.95 5.76 6.29
CA ASP A 44 -19.72 5.11 5.01
C ASP A 44 -18.52 4.14 5.11
N PRO A 45 -18.69 2.84 4.80
CA PRO A 45 -17.60 1.87 4.77
C PRO A 45 -16.45 2.25 3.82
N ASP A 46 -16.76 2.88 2.68
CA ASP A 46 -15.73 3.30 1.71
C ASP A 46 -14.87 4.42 2.31
N GLU A 47 -15.49 5.36 3.03
CA GLU A 47 -14.78 6.39 3.79
C GLU A 47 -13.90 5.81 4.91
N ARG A 48 -14.42 4.83 5.65
CA ARG A 48 -13.63 4.12 6.67
C ARG A 48 -12.43 3.42 6.05
N PHE A 49 -12.61 2.80 4.89
CA PHE A 49 -11.50 2.16 4.19
C PHE A 49 -10.45 3.18 3.75
N LYS A 50 -10.87 4.31 3.18
CA LYS A 50 -9.97 5.36 2.66
C LYS A 50 -9.18 6.07 3.76
N TYR A 51 -9.76 6.32 4.93
CA TYR A 51 -9.19 7.23 5.95
C TYR A 51 -9.13 6.66 7.37
N GLY A 52 -9.69 5.47 7.62
CA GLY A 52 -9.68 4.84 8.93
C GLY A 52 -8.30 4.33 9.33
N SER A 53 -7.90 4.63 10.57
CA SER A 53 -6.67 4.13 11.18
C SER A 53 -6.69 2.60 11.33
N ILE A 54 -5.52 1.98 11.21
CA ILE A 54 -5.28 0.57 11.55
C ILE A 54 -4.39 0.43 12.82
N GLY A 55 -4.15 1.53 13.54
CA GLY A 55 -3.32 1.57 14.76
C GLY A 55 -1.86 2.00 14.55
N ALA A 56 -1.41 2.14 13.30
CA ALA A 56 -0.03 2.48 12.93
C ALA A 56 0.52 3.78 13.58
N GLU A 57 -0.35 4.72 13.94
CA GLU A 57 0.03 6.03 14.48
C GLU A 57 0.74 5.97 15.85
N GLN A 58 0.53 4.89 16.61
CA GLN A 58 1.15 4.72 17.94
C GLN A 58 2.68 4.61 17.85
N ASP A 59 3.21 3.86 16.86
CA ASP A 59 4.64 3.55 16.72
C ASP A 59 5.28 4.12 15.44
N ALA A 60 4.55 4.14 14.32
CA ALA A 60 5.06 4.60 13.03
C ALA A 60 4.61 6.01 12.65
N GLY A 61 3.63 6.56 13.38
CA GLY A 61 3.02 7.85 13.05
C GLY A 61 4.00 9.03 13.04
N ILE A 62 4.02 9.78 11.94
CA ILE A 62 4.75 11.04 11.82
C ILE A 62 3.88 12.17 12.41
N PRO A 63 4.39 13.02 13.31
CA PRO A 63 3.63 14.17 13.79
C PRO A 63 3.11 15.02 12.63
N TYR A 64 1.81 15.34 12.64
CA TYR A 64 1.11 15.93 11.50
C TYR A 64 1.79 17.18 10.97
N TRP A 65 2.18 18.11 11.85
CA TRP A 65 2.80 19.36 11.40
C TRP A 65 4.20 19.16 10.82
N ILE A 66 4.93 18.12 11.23
CA ILE A 66 6.18 17.75 10.56
C ILE A 66 5.85 17.25 9.16
N PHE A 67 4.97 16.24 9.04
CA PHE A 67 4.52 15.69 7.77
C PHE A 67 4.08 16.81 6.80
N TYR A 68 3.20 17.71 7.26
CA TYR A 68 2.67 18.82 6.47
C TYR A 68 3.77 19.70 5.85
N VAL A 69 4.84 20.02 6.58
CA VAL A 69 5.88 20.94 6.10
C VAL A 69 7.01 20.25 5.32
N LEU A 70 7.14 18.92 5.40
CA LEU A 70 8.24 18.21 4.76
C LEU A 70 8.36 18.51 3.25
N PRO A 71 7.29 18.41 2.44
CA PRO A 71 7.42 18.66 1.00
C PRO A 71 7.79 20.11 0.64
N ARG A 72 7.52 21.06 1.55
CA ARG A 72 7.88 22.47 1.36
C ARG A 72 9.36 22.70 1.69
N VAL A 73 9.85 22.16 2.79
CA VAL A 73 11.24 22.32 3.24
C VAL A 73 12.21 21.53 2.34
N PHE A 74 11.76 20.37 1.87
CA PHE A 74 12.55 19.40 1.11
C PHE A 74 12.01 19.23 -0.31
N SER A 75 11.57 20.32 -0.93
CA SER A 75 11.05 20.28 -2.31
C SER A 75 12.07 19.74 -3.32
N ASP A 76 13.37 19.87 -3.02
CA ASP A 76 14.48 19.32 -3.80
C ASP A 76 14.57 17.78 -3.76
N LYS A 77 13.86 17.13 -2.84
CA LYS A 77 13.82 15.67 -2.68
C LYS A 77 12.56 15.03 -3.23
N LEU A 78 11.62 15.82 -3.74
CA LEU A 78 10.39 15.30 -4.34
C LEU A 78 10.69 14.82 -5.77
N PRO A 79 9.98 13.77 -6.25
CA PRO A 79 10.10 13.32 -7.63
C PRO A 79 9.51 14.32 -8.64
N GLY A 80 8.75 15.30 -8.17
CA GLY A 80 8.13 16.35 -8.98
C GLY A 80 7.47 17.44 -8.14
N PRO A 81 6.87 18.45 -8.78
CA PRO A 81 6.15 19.51 -8.08
C PRO A 81 4.83 19.01 -7.46
N GLY A 82 4.23 19.81 -6.56
CA GLY A 82 2.90 19.53 -6.01
C GLY A 82 2.88 18.84 -4.63
N GLY A 83 4.02 18.77 -3.95
CA GLY A 83 4.11 18.17 -2.62
C GLY A 83 3.85 16.68 -2.64
N TYR A 84 2.97 16.17 -1.77
CA TYR A 84 2.66 14.74 -1.72
C TYR A 84 2.01 14.19 -3.01
N ALA A 85 1.34 15.04 -3.80
CA ALA A 85 0.78 14.63 -5.08
C ALA A 85 1.86 14.14 -6.09
N ALA A 86 3.12 14.55 -5.91
CA ALA A 86 4.24 14.11 -6.75
C ALA A 86 4.45 12.59 -6.70
N PHE A 87 4.11 11.95 -5.57
CA PHE A 87 4.16 10.50 -5.39
C PHE A 87 2.98 9.78 -6.06
N GLY A 88 2.05 10.47 -6.71
CA GLY A 88 0.89 9.86 -7.36
C GLY A 88 -0.10 9.21 -6.38
N VAL A 89 -0.19 9.73 -5.15
CA VAL A 89 -1.22 9.36 -4.20
C VAL A 89 -2.61 9.79 -4.72
N ALA A 90 -3.62 8.95 -4.50
CA ALA A 90 -5.00 9.32 -4.82
C ALA A 90 -5.51 10.37 -3.82
N TRP A 91 -6.18 11.41 -4.30
CA TRP A 91 -6.64 12.51 -3.44
C TRP A 91 -8.01 13.00 -3.87
N GLU A 92 -8.94 13.07 -2.91
CA GLU A 92 -10.26 13.64 -3.11
C GLU A 92 -10.26 15.15 -2.91
N GLU A 93 -11.03 15.86 -3.75
CA GLU A 93 -11.23 17.29 -3.58
C GLU A 93 -11.81 17.61 -2.20
N GLY A 94 -11.26 18.63 -1.55
CA GLY A 94 -11.70 19.07 -0.21
C GLY A 94 -11.22 18.21 0.95
N ARG A 95 -10.52 17.09 0.70
CA ARG A 95 -9.90 16.28 1.76
C ARG A 95 -8.52 16.82 2.14
N GLU A 96 -8.28 16.90 3.44
CA GLU A 96 -7.03 17.39 4.00
C GLU A 96 -5.83 16.48 3.69
N LEU A 97 -6.07 15.17 3.67
CA LEU A 97 -5.06 14.14 3.44
C LEU A 97 -5.41 13.31 2.20
N PRO A 98 -4.40 12.76 1.50
CA PRO A 98 -4.65 11.81 0.43
C PRO A 98 -5.34 10.54 0.96
N ILE A 99 -6.02 9.83 0.08
CA ILE A 99 -6.56 8.50 0.37
C ILE A 99 -5.43 7.59 0.82
N GLY A 100 -5.65 6.82 1.88
CA GLY A 100 -4.66 5.94 2.44
C GLY A 100 -3.78 6.57 3.51
N PHE A 101 -3.97 7.86 3.82
CA PHE A 101 -3.33 8.54 4.93
C PHE A 101 -4.35 8.79 6.04
N THR A 102 -3.98 8.40 7.26
CA THR A 102 -4.85 8.40 8.43
C THR A 102 -4.35 9.42 9.43
N LYS A 103 -5.26 10.05 10.18
CA LYS A 103 -4.91 11.00 11.25
C LYS A 103 -5.51 10.57 12.57
N ARG A 104 -4.67 10.26 13.55
CA ARG A 104 -5.08 9.94 14.93
C ARG A 104 -4.38 10.86 15.93
N ARG A 105 -5.11 11.30 16.95
CA ARG A 105 -4.55 12.12 18.03
C ARG A 105 -4.13 11.24 19.21
N ILE A 106 -2.83 11.19 19.46
CA ILE A 106 -2.21 10.48 20.59
C ILE A 106 -1.22 11.46 21.24
N GLY A 107 -1.72 12.19 22.24
CA GLY A 107 -1.14 13.44 22.71
C GLY A 107 -1.31 14.57 21.69
N PHE A 108 -0.71 14.41 20.51
CA PHE A 108 -0.79 15.29 19.35
C PHE A 108 -1.17 14.50 18.09
N ASP A 109 -1.52 15.20 17.01
CA ASP A 109 -1.93 14.57 15.75
C ASP A 109 -0.75 13.88 15.05
N ARG A 110 -0.98 12.64 14.63
CA ARG A 110 -0.01 11.82 13.92
C ARG A 110 -0.63 11.27 12.64
N ILE A 111 0.21 11.17 11.62
CA ILE A 111 -0.13 10.63 10.31
C ILE A 111 0.52 9.27 10.13
N ALA A 112 -0.27 8.30 9.70
CA ALA A 112 0.21 7.02 9.23
C ALA A 112 -0.49 6.66 7.92
N ASN A 113 -0.20 5.46 7.41
CA ASN A 113 -0.83 4.92 6.22
C ASN A 113 -1.75 3.74 6.56
N ASN A 114 -2.74 3.50 5.72
CA ASN A 114 -3.56 2.29 5.72
C ASN A 114 -3.57 1.62 4.33
N CYS A 115 -4.30 0.51 4.20
CA CYS A 115 -4.35 -0.30 2.98
C CYS A 115 -4.79 0.47 1.72
N ALA A 116 -5.60 1.52 1.86
CA ALA A 116 -6.14 2.27 0.74
C ALA A 116 -5.08 3.05 -0.06
N VAL A 117 -3.87 3.24 0.50
CA VAL A 117 -2.76 3.87 -0.23
C VAL A 117 -2.38 3.04 -1.45
N CYS A 118 -2.31 1.71 -1.31
CA CYS A 118 -2.02 0.77 -2.40
C CYS A 118 -3.29 0.26 -3.10
N HIS A 119 -4.42 0.25 -2.40
CA HIS A 119 -5.67 -0.35 -2.86
C HIS A 119 -6.77 0.67 -3.16
N THR A 120 -6.41 1.75 -3.87
CA THR A 120 -7.38 2.66 -4.49
C THR A 120 -6.98 2.93 -5.94
N ALA A 121 -7.79 2.47 -6.88
CA ALA A 121 -7.59 2.77 -8.29
C ALA A 121 -8.09 4.18 -8.61
N SER A 122 -7.50 4.80 -9.64
CA SER A 122 -8.00 6.06 -10.20
C SER A 122 -8.00 6.01 -11.71
N TYR A 123 -9.04 6.55 -12.34
CA TYR A 123 -9.07 6.69 -13.79
C TYR A 123 -9.81 7.97 -14.21
N ARG A 124 -9.41 8.53 -15.34
CA ARG A 124 -10.04 9.68 -15.99
C ARG A 124 -10.58 9.24 -17.33
N VAL A 125 -11.79 9.70 -17.64
CA VAL A 125 -12.43 9.45 -18.93
C VAL A 125 -12.03 10.48 -19.99
N ARG A 126 -11.47 11.64 -19.57
CA ARG A 126 -11.04 12.74 -20.44
C ARG A 126 -9.82 13.45 -19.83
N HIS A 127 -9.04 14.12 -20.67
CA HIS A 127 -7.79 14.81 -20.27
C HIS A 127 -7.95 15.87 -19.17
N LEU A 128 -9.12 16.50 -19.03
CA LEU A 128 -9.35 17.59 -18.08
C LEU A 128 -10.48 17.28 -17.08
N SER A 129 -10.87 16.01 -16.93
CA SER A 129 -11.85 15.62 -15.90
C SER A 129 -11.15 15.29 -14.59
N ASP A 130 -11.87 15.41 -13.48
CA ASP A 130 -11.43 14.83 -12.21
C ASP A 130 -11.33 13.30 -12.33
N PRO A 131 -10.41 12.66 -11.60
CA PRO A 131 -10.33 11.22 -11.56
C PRO A 131 -11.53 10.63 -10.82
N THR A 132 -12.10 9.57 -11.38
CA THR A 132 -12.95 8.65 -10.63
C THR A 132 -12.05 7.79 -9.76
N LEU A 133 -12.28 7.84 -8.45
CA LEU A 133 -11.55 7.05 -7.45
C LEU A 133 -12.37 5.83 -7.08
N VAL A 134 -11.74 4.66 -7.12
CA VAL A 134 -12.39 3.38 -6.85
C VAL A 134 -11.67 2.70 -5.68
N PRO A 135 -12.25 2.70 -4.46
CA PRO A 135 -11.67 2.01 -3.34
C PRO A 135 -11.61 0.51 -3.63
N THR A 136 -10.65 -0.19 -3.03
CA THR A 136 -10.36 -1.63 -3.21
C THR A 136 -9.82 -2.03 -4.58
N GLY A 137 -9.66 -1.08 -5.51
CA GLY A 137 -8.97 -1.29 -6.78
C GLY A 137 -7.45 -1.10 -6.68
N PRO A 138 -6.68 -1.56 -7.67
CA PRO A 138 -5.23 -1.46 -7.64
C PRO A 138 -4.75 -0.03 -7.92
N ASN A 139 -3.94 0.54 -7.03
CA ASN A 139 -3.37 1.87 -7.25
C ASN A 139 -2.20 1.80 -8.24
N HIS A 140 -2.44 2.19 -9.49
CA HIS A 140 -1.40 2.17 -10.52
C HIS A 140 -0.54 3.45 -10.58
N THR A 141 -0.87 4.48 -9.80
CA THR A 141 -0.20 5.80 -9.84
C THR A 141 0.83 6.00 -8.73
N LEU A 142 0.69 5.32 -7.59
CA LEU A 142 1.54 5.48 -6.42
C LEU A 142 3.01 5.11 -6.70
N ASP A 143 3.93 6.01 -6.39
CA ASP A 143 5.37 5.76 -6.34
C ASP A 143 5.79 5.54 -4.89
N LEU A 144 5.64 4.29 -4.42
CA LEU A 144 5.88 3.93 -3.02
C LEU A 144 7.37 3.95 -2.68
N GLU A 145 8.23 3.52 -3.60
CA GLU A 145 9.67 3.54 -3.44
C GLU A 145 10.18 4.99 -3.25
N ALA A 146 9.77 5.92 -4.11
CA ALA A 146 10.13 7.32 -3.97
C ALA A 146 9.59 7.94 -2.68
N PHE A 147 8.41 7.54 -2.21
CA PHE A 147 7.85 8.00 -0.95
C PHE A 147 8.71 7.56 0.25
N PHE A 148 9.14 6.29 0.28
CA PHE A 148 10.05 5.81 1.34
C PHE A 148 11.41 6.52 1.31
N ARG A 149 12.02 6.64 0.12
CA ARG A 149 13.29 7.38 -0.04
C ARG A 149 13.16 8.83 0.42
N PHE A 150 12.07 9.50 0.08
CA PHE A 150 11.81 10.88 0.51
C PHE A 150 11.84 11.03 2.04
N LEU A 151 11.15 10.15 2.79
CA LEU A 151 11.11 10.23 4.24
C LEU A 151 12.50 10.03 4.87
N VAL A 152 13.25 9.05 4.38
CA VAL A 152 14.61 8.75 4.85
C VAL A 152 15.59 9.86 4.50
N ASP A 153 15.57 10.35 3.25
CA ASP A 153 16.44 11.42 2.78
C ASP A 153 16.16 12.74 3.49
N CYS A 154 14.88 13.04 3.80
CA CYS A 154 14.52 14.16 4.66
C CYS A 154 15.17 14.02 6.04
N ALA A 155 15.02 12.86 6.69
CA ALA A 155 15.55 12.65 8.04
C ALA A 155 17.08 12.77 8.12
N LYS A 156 17.79 12.31 7.08
CA LYS A 156 19.26 12.41 6.97
C LYS A 156 19.74 13.82 6.72
N ASP A 157 18.96 14.64 6.03
CA ASP A 157 19.33 16.01 5.68
C ASP A 157 19.51 16.90 6.93
N PRO A 158 20.60 17.68 7.02
CA PRO A 158 20.83 18.58 8.15
C PRO A 158 19.70 19.59 8.39
N ARG A 159 18.91 19.93 7.37
CA ARG A 159 17.72 20.81 7.49
C ARG A 159 16.59 20.18 8.32
N PHE A 160 16.61 18.87 8.60
CA PHE A 160 15.61 18.26 9.49
C PHE A 160 15.94 18.60 10.94
N ASN A 161 15.65 19.83 11.34
CA ASN A 161 15.90 20.32 12.68
C ASN A 161 14.86 21.39 13.05
N ALA A 162 14.79 21.72 14.33
CA ALA A 162 13.80 22.67 14.81
C ALA A 162 14.02 24.11 14.34
N ASP A 163 15.24 24.52 13.99
CA ASP A 163 15.50 25.87 13.47
C ASP A 163 14.94 26.05 12.05
N THR A 164 14.84 24.95 11.30
CA THR A 164 14.32 24.96 9.92
C THR A 164 12.83 24.64 9.87
N LEU A 165 12.36 23.63 10.61
CA LEU A 165 10.96 23.18 10.52
C LEU A 165 10.01 24.10 11.31
N MET A 166 10.42 24.66 12.45
CA MET A 166 9.52 25.47 13.28
C MET A 166 9.01 26.73 12.58
N PRO A 167 9.83 27.51 11.83
CA PRO A 167 9.33 28.63 11.05
C PRO A 167 8.19 28.23 10.10
N GLU A 168 8.35 27.13 9.37
CA GLU A 168 7.33 26.63 8.44
C GLU A 168 6.08 26.12 9.16
N ILE A 169 6.25 25.45 10.29
CA ILE A 169 5.13 24.98 11.13
C ILE A 169 4.34 26.18 11.67
N ASN A 170 5.01 27.22 12.15
CA ASN A 170 4.35 28.42 12.70
C ASN A 170 3.60 29.24 11.64
N LEU A 171 3.92 29.07 10.34
CA LEU A 171 3.14 29.66 9.25
C LEU A 171 1.83 28.91 9.00
N ALA A 172 1.76 27.62 9.35
CA ALA A 172 0.62 26.76 9.09
C ALA A 172 -0.23 26.47 10.34
N ALA A 173 0.34 26.61 11.54
CA ALA A 173 -0.25 26.19 12.80
C ALA A 173 -0.13 27.26 13.89
N ASP A 174 -1.20 27.45 14.66
CA ASP A 174 -1.18 28.25 15.88
C ASP A 174 -0.89 27.36 17.11
N LEU A 175 0.36 26.94 17.24
CA LEU A 175 0.81 26.14 18.39
C LEU A 175 0.91 27.01 19.65
N ASP A 176 0.43 26.51 20.78
CA ASP A 176 0.65 27.17 22.07
C ASP A 176 2.11 27.08 22.55
N TRP A 177 2.44 27.80 23.62
CA TRP A 177 3.82 27.88 24.10
C TRP A 177 4.40 26.51 24.54
N ILE A 178 3.57 25.59 25.06
CA ILE A 178 4.01 24.26 25.49
C ILE A 178 4.29 23.43 24.24
N ASP A 179 3.38 23.43 23.28
CA ASP A 179 3.53 22.68 22.04
C ASP A 179 4.72 23.19 21.24
N ARG A 180 4.97 24.50 21.17
CA ARG A 180 6.17 25.05 20.51
C ARG A 180 7.46 24.54 21.14
N LEU A 181 7.53 24.50 22.47
CA LEU A 181 8.70 23.95 23.18
C LEU A 181 8.81 22.43 22.94
N ALA A 182 7.69 21.72 22.97
CA ALA A 182 7.65 20.29 22.70
C ALA A 182 8.12 19.96 21.28
N TYR A 183 7.62 20.66 20.26
CA TYR A 183 8.07 20.50 18.88
C TYR A 183 9.56 20.76 18.73
N ARG A 184 10.04 21.88 19.29
CA ARG A 184 11.43 22.31 19.17
C ARG A 184 12.41 21.34 19.84
N TYR A 185 12.12 20.91 21.06
CA TYR A 185 13.10 20.21 21.89
C TYR A 185 12.87 18.70 22.01
N LEU A 186 11.67 18.20 21.69
CA LEU A 186 11.32 16.79 21.83
C LEU A 186 10.85 16.17 20.51
N ILE A 187 9.74 16.66 19.95
CA ILE A 187 9.04 15.98 18.85
C ILE A 187 9.91 15.95 17.59
N ILE A 188 10.44 17.08 17.11
CA ILE A 188 11.29 17.11 15.90
C ILE A 188 12.55 16.23 16.06
N PRO A 189 13.35 16.37 17.16
CA PRO A 189 14.50 15.49 17.38
C PRO A 189 14.15 14.00 17.47
N ILE A 190 13.07 13.64 18.17
CA ILE A 190 12.63 12.24 18.30
C ILE A 190 12.17 11.70 16.95
N THR A 191 11.36 12.44 16.19
CA THR A 191 10.91 12.02 14.86
C THR A 191 12.09 11.77 13.94
N ARG A 192 13.08 12.69 13.89
CA ARG A 192 14.30 12.50 13.11
C ARG A 192 15.02 11.21 13.51
N LYS A 193 15.22 11.03 14.82
CA LYS A 193 15.91 9.85 15.35
C LYS A 193 15.18 8.56 14.96
N ARG A 194 13.86 8.50 15.10
CA ARG A 194 13.05 7.32 14.74
C ARG A 194 13.08 7.00 13.25
N LEU A 195 13.07 8.04 12.38
CA LEU A 195 13.19 7.84 10.94
C LEU A 195 14.58 7.31 10.56
N ILE A 196 15.65 7.81 11.19
CA ILE A 196 17.02 7.30 10.98
C ILE A 196 17.19 5.89 11.53
N GLU A 197 16.61 5.55 12.69
CA GLU A 197 16.66 4.19 13.24
C GLU A 197 16.05 3.14 12.30
N ARG A 198 15.07 3.55 11.46
CA ARG A 198 14.47 2.68 10.44
C ARG A 198 15.28 2.63 9.14
N GLU A 199 16.27 3.48 8.92
CA GLU A 199 17.08 3.55 7.68
C GLU A 199 17.67 2.20 7.30
N GLN A 200 18.19 1.43 8.26
CA GLN A 200 18.77 0.12 8.01
C GLN A 200 17.80 -0.85 7.32
N GLN A 201 16.49 -0.72 7.58
CA GLN A 201 15.45 -1.54 6.97
C GLN A 201 15.12 -1.09 5.53
N PHE A 202 15.57 0.10 5.13
CA PHE A 202 15.39 0.67 3.80
C PHE A 202 16.66 0.65 2.95
N GLU A 203 17.81 0.15 3.44
CA GLU A 203 19.06 0.16 2.65
C GLU A 203 18.91 -0.49 1.26
N TRP A 204 18.04 -1.49 1.14
CA TRP A 204 17.76 -2.19 -0.12
C TRP A 204 17.07 -1.34 -1.18
N ILE A 205 16.23 -0.39 -0.78
CA ILE A 205 15.60 0.52 -1.74
C ILE A 205 16.61 1.54 -2.27
N TYR A 206 17.86 1.55 -1.77
CA TYR A 206 18.96 2.36 -2.31
C TYR A 206 19.93 1.54 -3.17
N ARG A 207 19.61 0.28 -3.50
CA ARG A 207 20.40 -0.53 -4.43
C ARG A 207 20.20 -0.08 -5.87
N HIS A 208 21.11 0.77 -6.33
CA HIS A 208 21.12 1.28 -7.71
C HIS A 208 21.45 0.22 -8.78
N ASP A 209 21.88 -0.98 -8.37
CA ASP A 209 22.06 -2.10 -9.28
C ASP A 209 20.76 -2.88 -9.54
N PHE A 210 19.69 -2.57 -8.80
CA PHE A 210 18.33 -3.03 -9.11
C PHE A 210 17.57 -1.94 -9.88
N PRO A 211 16.66 -2.34 -10.79
CA PRO A 211 15.69 -1.40 -11.36
C PRO A 211 14.81 -0.79 -10.26
N GLU A 212 14.29 0.40 -10.52
CA GLU A 212 13.24 0.99 -9.70
C GLU A 212 11.96 0.16 -9.79
N TRP A 213 11.14 0.09 -8.74
CA TRP A 213 9.85 -0.61 -8.76
C TRP A 213 8.89 0.08 -9.74
N GLY A 214 8.96 1.42 -9.79
CA GLY A 214 8.10 2.28 -10.58
C GLY A 214 6.68 2.40 -10.01
N ARG A 215 5.86 3.24 -10.67
CA ARG A 215 4.50 3.55 -10.21
C ARG A 215 3.58 2.32 -10.22
N GLY A 216 2.83 2.17 -9.13
CA GLY A 216 1.83 1.14 -8.91
C GLY A 216 2.38 -0.22 -8.51
N ARG A 217 3.63 -0.27 -8.05
CA ARG A 217 4.29 -1.50 -7.61
C ARG A 217 4.89 -1.37 -6.23
N ASP A 218 5.03 -2.52 -5.59
CA ASP A 218 5.80 -2.71 -4.38
C ASP A 218 6.54 -4.06 -4.44
N ASP A 219 7.61 -4.20 -3.67
CA ASP A 219 8.24 -5.51 -3.45
C ASP A 219 7.78 -6.06 -2.08
N ALA A 220 6.51 -6.46 -2.07
CA ALA A 220 5.74 -6.79 -0.86
C ALA A 220 6.42 -7.86 0.03
N MET A 221 7.04 -8.88 -0.58
CA MET A 221 7.68 -9.94 0.20
C MET A 221 9.07 -9.56 0.71
N ASN A 222 9.84 -8.75 -0.03
CA ASN A 222 11.07 -8.19 0.51
C ASN A 222 10.80 -7.18 1.63
N LEU A 223 9.71 -6.40 1.54
CA LEU A 223 9.22 -5.60 2.66
C LEU A 223 8.98 -6.49 3.90
N THR A 224 8.21 -7.56 3.79
CA THR A 224 8.00 -8.49 4.92
C THR A 224 9.32 -9.10 5.42
N LYS A 225 10.19 -9.53 4.51
CA LYS A 225 11.46 -10.20 4.81
C LYS A 225 12.42 -9.30 5.61
N TYR A 226 12.56 -8.04 5.22
CA TYR A 226 13.51 -7.12 5.85
C TYR A 226 12.91 -6.36 7.05
N PHE A 227 11.60 -6.06 7.05
CA PHE A 227 10.96 -5.35 8.16
C PHE A 227 10.55 -6.27 9.31
N MET A 228 9.93 -7.43 8.99
CA MET A 228 9.31 -8.28 9.99
C MET A 228 10.29 -9.32 10.56
N ILE A 229 10.91 -10.12 9.70
CA ILE A 229 11.85 -11.18 10.13
C ILE A 229 13.31 -10.72 10.16
N ARG A 230 13.60 -9.51 9.66
CA ARG A 230 14.93 -8.86 9.72
C ARG A 230 16.06 -9.71 9.15
N TRP A 231 15.78 -10.41 8.05
CA TRP A 231 16.81 -11.16 7.35
C TRP A 231 17.92 -10.25 6.85
N PRO A 232 19.16 -10.76 6.74
CA PRO A 232 20.20 -10.03 6.04
C PRO A 232 19.77 -9.78 4.59
N MET A 233 20.26 -8.68 4.04
CA MET A 233 20.03 -8.36 2.65
C MET A 233 20.54 -9.47 1.73
N ASP A 234 19.75 -9.81 0.71
CA ASP A 234 20.12 -10.77 -0.33
C ASP A 234 19.96 -10.13 -1.72
N ASP A 235 20.16 -10.92 -2.77
CA ASP A 235 20.05 -10.46 -4.16
C ASP A 235 18.66 -10.70 -4.77
N SER A 236 17.67 -11.12 -3.99
CA SER A 236 16.32 -11.33 -4.50
C SER A 236 15.60 -10.00 -4.70
N PHE A 237 14.84 -9.89 -5.79
CA PHE A 237 14.16 -8.65 -6.18
C PHE A 237 12.95 -9.03 -7.01
N GLY A 238 11.74 -8.66 -6.60
CA GLY A 238 10.54 -9.10 -7.32
C GLY A 238 9.34 -8.20 -7.12
N PRO A 239 9.40 -6.91 -7.53
CA PRO A 239 8.29 -6.00 -7.32
C PRO A 239 7.07 -6.41 -8.14
N THR A 240 5.93 -6.46 -7.49
CA THR A 240 4.63 -6.83 -8.05
C THR A 240 3.73 -5.62 -8.24
N ASP A 241 2.78 -5.74 -9.15
CA ASP A 241 1.67 -4.79 -9.27
C ASP A 241 0.80 -4.84 -8.01
N MET A 242 0.21 -3.73 -7.60
CA MET A 242 -0.75 -3.75 -6.48
C MET A 242 -2.03 -4.50 -6.92
N PRO A 243 -2.55 -5.49 -6.17
CA PRO A 243 -3.76 -6.21 -6.58
C PRO A 243 -5.05 -5.46 -6.22
N SER A 244 -6.15 -5.81 -6.89
CA SER A 244 -7.50 -5.50 -6.39
C SER A 244 -7.81 -6.36 -5.16
N VAL A 245 -8.55 -5.81 -4.20
CA VAL A 245 -8.93 -6.47 -2.93
C VAL A 245 -10.43 -6.51 -2.69
N TRP A 246 -11.24 -6.39 -3.75
CA TRP A 246 -12.67 -6.66 -3.70
C TRP A 246 -12.98 -8.16 -3.79
N ASN A 247 -14.22 -8.53 -3.45
CA ASN A 247 -14.77 -9.89 -3.59
C ASN A 247 -13.93 -10.99 -2.91
N LEU A 248 -13.26 -10.70 -1.78
CA LEU A 248 -12.35 -11.67 -1.16
C LEU A 248 -13.03 -12.97 -0.73
N LYS A 249 -14.35 -12.97 -0.50
CA LYS A 249 -15.13 -14.20 -0.20
C LYS A 249 -15.08 -15.27 -1.29
N LYS A 250 -14.67 -14.94 -2.52
CA LYS A 250 -14.47 -15.91 -3.60
C LYS A 250 -13.26 -16.82 -3.35
N TYR A 251 -12.26 -16.33 -2.61
CA TYR A 251 -11.09 -17.11 -2.24
C TYR A 251 -11.38 -17.92 -0.99
N ARG A 252 -11.58 -19.23 -1.15
CA ARG A 252 -11.87 -20.14 -0.04
C ARG A 252 -10.78 -21.17 0.09
N GLN A 253 -10.21 -21.24 1.28
CA GLN A 253 -9.11 -22.15 1.59
C GLN A 253 -9.50 -23.62 1.43
N ASP A 254 -10.73 -23.98 1.80
CA ASP A 254 -11.28 -25.34 1.68
C ASP A 254 -11.38 -25.83 0.22
N ALA A 255 -11.51 -24.90 -0.72
CA ALA A 255 -11.43 -25.16 -2.16
C ALA A 255 -9.99 -25.21 -2.69
N GLY A 256 -8.98 -25.16 -1.82
CA GLY A 256 -7.56 -25.13 -2.17
C GLY A 256 -7.10 -23.80 -2.79
N HIS A 257 -7.89 -22.73 -2.64
CA HIS A 257 -7.49 -21.41 -3.15
C HIS A 257 -6.34 -20.85 -2.31
N ARG A 258 -5.55 -19.99 -2.95
CA ARG A 258 -4.41 -19.28 -2.36
C ARG A 258 -4.53 -17.79 -2.63
N MET A 259 -3.88 -17.01 -1.77
CA MET A 259 -3.83 -15.55 -1.86
C MET A 259 -2.39 -15.07 -2.11
N ASN A 260 -2.25 -13.78 -2.43
CA ASN A 260 -1.06 -13.18 -3.04
C ASN A 260 -0.76 -13.77 -4.43
N PHE A 261 0.05 -13.07 -5.23
CA PHE A 261 0.28 -13.49 -6.61
C PHE A 261 0.89 -14.89 -6.71
N ALA A 262 1.85 -15.24 -5.85
CA ALA A 262 2.54 -16.53 -5.89
C ALA A 262 1.87 -17.60 -5.00
N GLY A 263 0.75 -17.27 -4.35
CA GLY A 263 0.03 -18.18 -3.47
C GLY A 263 0.66 -18.30 -2.07
N ASP A 264 1.32 -17.25 -1.60
CA ASP A 264 2.12 -17.21 -0.37
C ASP A 264 1.26 -17.26 0.91
N SER A 265 -0.05 -17.03 0.81
CA SER A 265 -0.97 -17.09 1.96
C SER A 265 -2.15 -18.04 1.72
N HIS A 266 -2.67 -18.58 2.83
CA HIS A 266 -3.77 -19.54 2.82
C HIS A 266 -5.16 -18.91 2.66
N ASP A 267 -5.35 -17.69 3.16
CA ASP A 267 -6.67 -17.05 3.21
C ASP A 267 -6.54 -15.52 3.28
N ALA A 268 -7.66 -14.82 3.03
CA ALA A 268 -7.72 -13.37 3.00
C ALA A 268 -7.49 -12.71 4.38
N TYR A 269 -7.96 -13.33 5.47
CA TYR A 269 -7.81 -12.80 6.83
C TYR A 269 -6.33 -12.75 7.23
N SER A 270 -5.59 -13.83 6.95
CA SER A 270 -4.14 -13.91 7.13
C SER A 270 -3.40 -12.83 6.34
N VAL A 271 -3.76 -12.62 5.06
CA VAL A 271 -3.15 -11.57 4.22
C VAL A 271 -3.38 -10.16 4.79
N ILE A 272 -4.59 -9.87 5.26
CA ILE A 272 -4.92 -8.55 5.83
C ILE A 272 -4.11 -8.31 7.10
N ILE A 273 -3.94 -9.32 7.97
CA ILE A 273 -3.09 -9.22 9.16
C ILE A 273 -1.64 -8.94 8.75
N ASP A 274 -1.06 -9.76 7.89
CA ASP A 274 0.36 -9.66 7.51
C ASP A 274 0.66 -8.31 6.84
N SER A 275 -0.24 -7.85 5.98
CA SER A 275 -0.12 -6.56 5.29
C SER A 275 -0.23 -5.39 6.28
N ALA A 276 -1.14 -5.48 7.25
CA ALA A 276 -1.30 -4.44 8.27
C ALA A 276 -0.09 -4.37 9.20
N LEU A 277 0.43 -5.52 9.66
CA LEU A 277 1.66 -5.59 10.47
C LEU A 277 2.86 -5.05 9.69
N GLY A 278 3.00 -5.41 8.41
CA GLY A 278 4.03 -4.89 7.52
C GLY A 278 3.97 -3.36 7.39
N LEU A 279 2.78 -2.80 7.19
CA LEU A 279 2.59 -1.36 7.06
C LEU A 279 2.84 -0.60 8.37
N MET A 280 2.51 -1.20 9.51
CA MET A 280 2.81 -0.63 10.84
C MET A 280 4.30 -0.71 11.19
N GLY A 281 5.00 -1.73 10.72
CA GLY A 281 6.41 -1.98 11.03
C GLY A 281 6.67 -2.18 12.53
N ALA A 282 5.65 -2.55 13.30
CA ALA A 282 5.68 -2.75 14.74
C ALA A 282 4.49 -3.62 15.20
N GLU A 283 4.65 -4.26 16.36
CA GLU A 283 3.59 -4.99 17.05
C GLU A 283 2.46 -4.04 17.50
N PRO A 284 1.18 -4.43 17.38
CA PRO A 284 0.06 -3.64 17.89
C PRO A 284 0.19 -3.40 19.40
N LYS A 285 -0.12 -2.17 19.89
CA LYS A 285 -0.21 -1.93 21.35
C LYS A 285 -1.47 -2.49 21.98
N ASP A 286 -2.54 -2.59 21.18
CA ASP A 286 -3.83 -3.13 21.57
C ASP A 286 -4.26 -4.17 20.53
N THR A 287 -4.04 -5.44 20.85
CA THR A 287 -4.33 -6.56 19.95
C THR A 287 -5.82 -6.70 19.69
N ASP A 288 -6.69 -6.38 20.66
CA ASP A 288 -8.14 -6.50 20.48
C ASP A 288 -8.68 -5.42 19.53
N ASP A 289 -8.23 -4.16 19.68
CA ASP A 289 -8.56 -3.07 18.75
C ASP A 289 -8.05 -3.36 17.33
N PHE A 290 -6.82 -3.88 17.23
CA PHE A 290 -6.23 -4.31 15.96
C PHE A 290 -7.06 -5.40 15.30
N LEU A 291 -7.34 -6.51 15.99
CA LEU A 291 -8.13 -7.62 15.45
C LEU A 291 -9.58 -7.20 15.12
N GLY A 292 -10.15 -6.26 15.88
CA GLY A 292 -11.44 -5.65 15.55
C GLY A 292 -11.42 -4.90 14.21
N HIS A 293 -10.34 -4.17 13.91
CA HIS A 293 -10.13 -3.53 12.61
C HIS A 293 -9.93 -4.54 11.48
N ILE A 294 -9.11 -5.57 11.70
CA ILE A 294 -8.88 -6.65 10.73
C ILE A 294 -10.19 -7.38 10.41
N ALA A 295 -11.00 -7.71 11.41
CA ALA A 295 -12.29 -8.38 11.21
C ALA A 295 -13.24 -7.51 10.37
N TRP A 296 -13.30 -6.20 10.63
CA TRP A 296 -14.08 -5.28 9.82
C TRP A 296 -13.57 -5.19 8.37
N LEU A 297 -12.25 -5.06 8.16
CA LEU A 297 -11.65 -5.04 6.82
C LEU A 297 -11.94 -6.33 6.07
N HIS A 298 -11.80 -7.48 6.72
CA HIS A 298 -12.07 -8.78 6.12
C HIS A 298 -13.54 -8.89 5.68
N ASP A 299 -14.50 -8.47 6.51
CA ASP A 299 -15.93 -8.47 6.13
C ASP A 299 -16.23 -7.50 4.98
N TYR A 300 -15.72 -6.26 5.08
CA TYR A 300 -15.91 -5.24 4.05
C TYR A 300 -15.33 -5.68 2.69
N LEU A 301 -14.06 -6.10 2.65
CA LEU A 301 -13.38 -6.54 1.43
C LEU A 301 -13.94 -7.85 0.86
N SER A 302 -14.44 -8.73 1.73
CA SER A 302 -15.15 -9.95 1.32
C SER A 302 -16.43 -9.62 0.56
N ASN A 303 -17.12 -8.54 0.93
CA ASN A 303 -18.44 -8.20 0.40
C ASN A 303 -18.46 -7.04 -0.58
N LYS A 304 -17.38 -6.25 -0.69
CA LYS A 304 -17.23 -5.18 -1.66
C LYS A 304 -17.15 -5.78 -3.07
N PRO A 305 -18.09 -5.48 -3.99
CA PRO A 305 -17.99 -5.94 -5.37
C PRO A 305 -16.99 -5.08 -6.16
N ALA A 306 -16.42 -5.68 -7.20
CA ALA A 306 -15.76 -4.95 -8.27
C ALA A 306 -16.74 -3.95 -8.95
N PRO A 307 -16.25 -2.81 -9.47
CA PRO A 307 -17.10 -1.87 -10.19
C PRO A 307 -17.46 -2.40 -11.59
N ASP A 308 -18.67 -2.08 -12.03
CA ASP A 308 -19.08 -2.32 -13.43
C ASP A 308 -18.25 -1.47 -14.40
N TYR A 309 -18.03 -1.98 -15.60
CA TYR A 309 -17.39 -1.24 -16.68
C TYR A 309 -18.26 -0.04 -17.10
N PRO A 310 -17.75 1.21 -17.00
CA PRO A 310 -18.59 2.41 -17.12
C PRO A 310 -18.76 2.88 -18.58
N PHE A 311 -18.13 2.23 -19.55
CA PHE A 311 -18.18 2.61 -20.97
C PHE A 311 -19.12 1.69 -21.76
N PRO A 312 -19.55 2.08 -22.98
CA PRO A 312 -20.38 1.23 -23.82
C PRO A 312 -19.73 -0.12 -24.13
N ILE A 313 -20.55 -1.16 -24.18
CA ILE A 313 -20.16 -2.53 -24.56
C ILE A 313 -20.93 -2.93 -25.82
N ASP A 314 -20.21 -3.36 -26.84
CA ASP A 314 -20.78 -4.02 -28.01
C ASP A 314 -21.17 -5.46 -27.63
N ARG A 315 -22.47 -5.67 -27.45
CA ARG A 315 -23.00 -6.97 -26.99
C ARG A 315 -22.77 -8.09 -27.99
N ALA A 316 -22.83 -7.83 -29.29
CA ALA A 316 -22.60 -8.88 -30.29
C ALA A 316 -21.15 -9.39 -30.26
N LYS A 317 -20.19 -8.46 -30.13
CA LYS A 317 -18.77 -8.80 -29.93
C LYS A 317 -18.52 -9.49 -28.59
N ALA A 318 -19.14 -9.02 -27.50
CA ALA A 318 -19.00 -9.65 -26.19
C ALA A 318 -19.55 -11.09 -26.18
N ASP A 319 -20.68 -11.35 -26.83
CA ASP A 319 -21.25 -12.69 -26.93
C ASP A 319 -20.33 -13.64 -27.74
N ALA A 320 -19.73 -13.16 -28.83
CA ALA A 320 -18.72 -13.91 -29.58
C ALA A 320 -17.44 -14.15 -28.76
N GLY A 321 -17.00 -13.13 -28.02
CA GLY A 321 -15.87 -13.19 -27.09
C GLY A 321 -16.07 -14.18 -25.95
N ALA A 322 -17.31 -14.37 -25.48
CA ALA A 322 -17.64 -15.35 -24.45
C ALA A 322 -17.28 -16.78 -24.88
N ALA A 323 -17.53 -17.11 -26.15
CA ALA A 323 -17.15 -18.42 -26.70
C ALA A 323 -15.62 -18.58 -26.76
N LEU A 324 -14.89 -17.55 -27.16
CA LEU A 324 -13.42 -17.54 -27.14
C LEU A 324 -12.88 -17.70 -25.70
N PHE A 325 -13.46 -16.99 -24.74
CA PHE A 325 -13.09 -17.12 -23.34
C PHE A 325 -13.30 -18.55 -22.82
N ALA A 326 -14.43 -19.17 -23.15
CA ALA A 326 -14.72 -20.55 -22.77
C ALA A 326 -13.67 -21.54 -23.32
N MET A 327 -13.19 -21.31 -24.55
CA MET A 327 -12.20 -22.18 -25.19
C MET A 327 -10.77 -21.96 -24.66
N HIS A 328 -10.36 -20.71 -24.44
CA HIS A 328 -8.96 -20.35 -24.20
C HIS A 328 -8.63 -20.03 -22.73
N CYS A 329 -9.60 -19.51 -21.97
CA CYS A 329 -9.34 -18.87 -20.68
C CYS A 329 -10.02 -19.58 -19.50
N ALA A 330 -11.25 -20.06 -19.70
CA ALA A 330 -12.10 -20.59 -18.63
C ALA A 330 -11.46 -21.76 -17.88
N ARG A 331 -10.62 -22.56 -18.54
CA ARG A 331 -9.90 -23.68 -17.91
C ARG A 331 -9.08 -23.28 -16.67
N CYS A 332 -8.61 -22.02 -16.59
CA CYS A 332 -7.90 -21.49 -15.43
C CYS A 332 -8.73 -20.47 -14.65
N HIS A 333 -9.47 -19.60 -15.34
CA HIS A 333 -10.13 -18.43 -14.73
C HIS A 333 -11.62 -18.59 -14.44
N ALA A 334 -12.25 -19.70 -14.86
CA ALA A 334 -13.63 -20.03 -14.57
C ALA A 334 -13.81 -21.55 -14.40
N SER A 335 -12.98 -22.17 -13.56
CA SER A 335 -12.97 -23.62 -13.31
C SER A 335 -12.50 -23.93 -11.89
N GLU A 336 -12.37 -25.22 -11.56
CA GLU A 336 -11.73 -25.71 -10.32
C GLU A 336 -10.25 -25.29 -10.17
N ARG A 337 -9.61 -24.76 -11.22
CA ARG A 337 -8.25 -24.19 -11.13
C ARG A 337 -8.26 -22.73 -10.70
N THR A 338 -9.39 -22.04 -10.76
CA THR A 338 -9.49 -20.63 -10.36
C THR A 338 -9.20 -20.48 -8.88
N GLY A 339 -8.43 -19.45 -8.52
CA GLY A 339 -7.90 -19.25 -7.17
C GLY A 339 -6.76 -20.19 -6.78
N ARG A 340 -6.36 -21.15 -7.63
CA ARG A 340 -5.24 -22.07 -7.36
C ARG A 340 -3.99 -21.68 -8.13
N ILE A 341 -2.84 -22.21 -7.70
CA ILE A 341 -1.54 -21.98 -8.34
C ILE A 341 -1.49 -22.70 -9.69
N VAL A 342 -1.13 -21.96 -10.74
CA VAL A 342 -0.70 -22.48 -12.04
C VAL A 342 0.82 -22.53 -12.04
N ALA A 343 1.39 -23.71 -12.30
CA ALA A 343 2.82 -23.93 -12.25
C ALA A 343 3.58 -22.99 -13.19
N LEU A 344 4.74 -22.51 -12.76
CA LEU A 344 5.57 -21.55 -13.52
C LEU A 344 5.90 -22.05 -14.92
N GLN A 345 6.16 -23.36 -15.09
CA GLN A 345 6.47 -23.95 -16.39
C GLN A 345 5.27 -23.93 -17.36
N GLU A 346 4.04 -23.90 -16.84
CA GLU A 346 2.83 -23.80 -17.65
C GLU A 346 2.50 -22.33 -17.98
N ILE A 347 2.58 -21.43 -16.99
CA ILE A 347 2.22 -20.02 -17.18
C ILE A 347 3.33 -19.22 -17.87
N GLY A 348 4.60 -19.54 -17.65
CA GLY A 348 5.77 -18.97 -18.34
C GLY A 348 6.05 -17.49 -18.07
N THR A 349 5.41 -16.87 -17.07
CA THR A 349 5.64 -15.47 -16.68
C THR A 349 6.96 -15.29 -15.91
N ASP A 350 7.34 -14.05 -15.62
CA ASP A 350 8.54 -13.72 -14.83
C ASP A 350 8.63 -14.53 -13.52
N ARG A 351 9.83 -15.01 -13.15
CA ARG A 351 10.08 -15.85 -11.97
C ARG A 351 10.48 -15.07 -10.72
N GLU A 352 10.98 -13.85 -10.87
CA GLU A 352 11.70 -13.11 -9.84
C GLU A 352 10.90 -12.94 -8.54
N ARG A 353 9.58 -12.70 -8.63
CA ARG A 353 8.70 -12.64 -7.46
C ARG A 353 8.68 -13.94 -6.65
N ILE A 354 8.71 -15.11 -7.29
CA ILE A 354 8.75 -16.40 -6.58
C ILE A 354 10.04 -16.53 -5.76
N ASP A 355 11.15 -15.99 -6.26
CA ASP A 355 12.47 -16.14 -5.63
C ASP A 355 12.69 -15.17 -4.45
N THR A 356 11.80 -14.19 -4.23
CA THR A 356 11.85 -13.28 -3.07
C THR A 356 11.46 -13.94 -1.74
N TRP A 357 10.71 -15.04 -1.79
CA TRP A 357 10.10 -15.68 -0.62
C TRP A 357 10.31 -17.20 -0.61
N ASN A 358 10.46 -17.79 0.57
CA ASN A 358 10.70 -19.22 0.72
C ASN A 358 10.11 -19.79 2.01
N GLU A 359 10.17 -21.11 2.13
CA GLU A 359 9.61 -21.87 3.25
C GLU A 359 10.19 -21.47 4.62
N THR A 360 11.48 -21.14 4.70
CA THR A 360 12.11 -20.69 5.95
C THR A 360 11.61 -19.31 6.34
N ALA A 361 11.54 -18.37 5.37
CA ALA A 361 10.98 -17.05 5.60
C ALA A 361 9.51 -17.13 6.05
N ALA A 362 8.71 -18.03 5.46
CA ALA A 362 7.33 -18.28 5.87
C ALA A 362 7.24 -18.76 7.33
N ARG A 363 8.03 -19.76 7.72
CA ARG A 363 8.09 -20.27 9.10
C ARG A 363 8.44 -19.18 10.11
N GLU A 364 9.49 -18.42 9.84
CA GLU A 364 9.96 -17.38 10.75
C GLU A 364 8.95 -16.23 10.83
N ALA A 365 8.32 -15.86 9.72
CA ALA A 365 7.26 -14.87 9.69
C ALA A 365 6.02 -15.33 10.46
N ASN A 366 5.63 -16.60 10.34
CA ASN A 366 4.54 -17.17 11.12
C ASN A 366 4.86 -17.16 12.62
N ALA A 367 6.07 -17.57 13.02
CA ALA A 367 6.52 -17.55 14.40
C ALA A 367 6.52 -16.14 15.00
N VAL A 368 6.97 -15.13 14.26
CA VAL A 368 6.95 -13.72 14.71
C VAL A 368 5.51 -13.26 15.02
N VAL A 369 4.52 -13.63 14.19
CA VAL A 369 3.12 -13.24 14.43
C VAL A 369 2.51 -14.05 15.58
N GLU A 370 2.89 -15.32 15.73
CA GLU A 370 2.49 -16.16 16.87
C GLU A 370 3.05 -15.61 18.20
N GLU A 371 4.29 -15.12 18.23
CA GLU A 371 4.91 -14.48 19.39
C GLU A 371 4.17 -13.21 19.84
N MET A 372 3.51 -12.50 18.91
CA MET A 372 2.62 -11.36 19.20
C MET A 372 1.25 -11.78 19.77
N GLY A 373 0.98 -13.09 19.89
CA GLY A 373 -0.30 -13.63 20.35
C GLY A 373 -1.44 -13.49 19.34
N ILE A 374 -1.13 -13.36 18.05
CA ILE A 374 -2.11 -13.20 16.97
C ILE A 374 -2.32 -14.54 16.26
N GLU A 375 -3.54 -15.09 16.35
CA GLU A 375 -3.91 -16.34 15.67
C GLU A 375 -4.38 -16.08 14.23
N ARG A 376 -3.81 -16.83 13.28
CA ARG A 376 -4.19 -16.84 11.85
C ARG A 376 -3.69 -18.13 11.20
N HIS A 377 -4.11 -18.44 9.97
CA HIS A 377 -3.66 -19.66 9.31
C HIS A 377 -2.19 -19.59 8.84
N GLY A 378 -1.72 -18.40 8.45
CA GLY A 378 -0.29 -18.22 8.16
C GLY A 378 0.05 -18.02 6.69
N LEU A 379 1.33 -17.73 6.48
CA LEU A 379 2.04 -17.85 5.20
C LEU A 379 2.34 -19.33 4.92
N VAL A 380 2.40 -19.69 3.65
CA VAL A 380 2.59 -21.07 3.19
C VAL A 380 4.01 -21.53 3.47
N GLU A 381 4.14 -22.54 4.34
CA GLU A 381 5.41 -23.22 4.64
C GLU A 381 5.70 -24.32 3.60
N ALA A 382 5.77 -23.94 2.33
CA ALA A 382 6.17 -24.82 1.25
C ALA A 382 6.81 -24.02 0.10
N PRO A 383 7.56 -24.68 -0.80
CA PRO A 383 8.07 -24.02 -1.99
C PRO A 383 6.95 -23.43 -2.85
N LEU A 384 7.14 -22.17 -3.28
CA LEU A 384 6.27 -21.53 -4.26
C LEU A 384 6.55 -22.10 -5.65
N THR A 385 5.49 -22.47 -6.38
CA THR A 385 5.61 -23.24 -7.63
C THR A 385 5.10 -22.52 -8.87
N GLY A 386 4.50 -21.34 -8.72
CA GLY A 386 3.90 -20.59 -9.81
C GLY A 386 3.06 -19.43 -9.32
N TYR A 387 2.03 -19.06 -10.07
CA TYR A 387 1.16 -17.92 -9.77
C TYR A 387 -0.32 -18.29 -9.74
N VAL A 388 -1.10 -17.61 -8.90
CA VAL A 388 -2.53 -17.85 -8.74
C VAL A 388 -3.30 -17.46 -10.00
N ALA A 389 -4.13 -18.36 -10.53
CA ALA A 389 -5.13 -18.06 -11.55
C ALA A 389 -6.29 -17.28 -10.92
N GLN A 390 -6.16 -15.95 -10.87
CA GLN A 390 -7.11 -15.08 -10.16
C GLN A 390 -8.51 -15.11 -10.77
N PHE A 391 -9.53 -14.82 -9.93
CA PHE A 391 -10.84 -14.43 -10.43
C PHE A 391 -10.72 -13.13 -11.23
N LEU A 392 -11.48 -13.01 -12.31
CA LEU A 392 -11.37 -11.90 -13.28
C LEU A 392 -12.42 -10.81 -13.08
N ASP A 393 -13.11 -10.78 -11.94
CA ASP A 393 -14.07 -9.69 -11.69
C ASP A 393 -13.38 -8.32 -11.63
N GLY A 394 -13.95 -7.36 -12.37
CA GLY A 394 -13.39 -6.02 -12.51
C GLY A 394 -12.07 -5.96 -13.27
N ILE A 395 -11.76 -6.97 -14.11
CA ILE A 395 -10.48 -7.05 -14.84
C ILE A 395 -10.20 -5.81 -15.69
N TRP A 396 -11.25 -5.09 -16.10
CA TRP A 396 -11.10 -3.83 -16.83
C TRP A 396 -10.28 -2.79 -16.04
N LEU A 397 -10.43 -2.69 -14.72
CA LEU A 397 -9.73 -1.70 -13.88
C LEU A 397 -8.49 -2.28 -13.19
N ARG A 398 -7.91 -3.33 -13.76
CA ARG A 398 -6.73 -4.03 -13.20
C ARG A 398 -5.50 -3.94 -14.08
N ALA A 399 -5.44 -2.91 -14.93
CA ALA A 399 -4.25 -2.59 -15.71
C ALA A 399 -3.21 -1.86 -14.84
N PRO A 400 -1.91 -2.02 -15.13
CA PRO A 400 -1.32 -2.97 -16.07
C PRO A 400 -1.49 -4.44 -15.62
N TYR A 401 -1.35 -5.38 -16.55
CA TYR A 401 -1.63 -6.81 -16.35
C TYR A 401 -0.38 -7.65 -16.10
N LEU A 402 -0.62 -8.89 -15.64
CA LEU A 402 0.35 -9.82 -15.02
C LEU A 402 0.75 -9.42 -13.60
N HIS A 403 1.42 -10.32 -12.88
CA HIS A 403 1.76 -10.10 -11.46
C HIS A 403 2.72 -8.92 -11.22
N ASN A 404 3.49 -8.54 -12.23
CA ASN A 404 4.44 -7.43 -12.21
C ASN A 404 3.96 -6.21 -13.01
N GLY A 405 2.73 -6.24 -13.54
CA GLY A 405 2.15 -5.14 -14.32
C GLY A 405 2.98 -4.78 -15.56
N SER A 406 3.52 -5.80 -16.25
CA SER A 406 4.40 -5.64 -17.41
C SER A 406 3.66 -5.55 -18.74
N VAL A 407 2.34 -5.63 -18.75
CA VAL A 407 1.52 -5.54 -19.97
C VAL A 407 0.47 -4.44 -19.84
N PRO A 408 0.48 -3.38 -20.67
CA PRO A 408 -0.27 -2.15 -20.37
C PRO A 408 -1.78 -2.25 -20.55
N THR A 409 -2.29 -3.12 -21.42
CA THR A 409 -3.72 -3.21 -21.75
C THR A 409 -4.18 -4.67 -21.92
N LEU A 410 -5.49 -4.95 -21.84
CA LEU A 410 -6.01 -6.31 -22.10
C LEU A 410 -5.74 -6.72 -23.54
N TYR A 411 -5.88 -5.78 -24.48
CA TYR A 411 -5.56 -6.07 -25.86
C TYR A 411 -4.10 -6.56 -26.01
N ASP A 412 -3.16 -5.86 -25.37
CA ASP A 412 -1.75 -6.21 -25.43
C ASP A 412 -1.46 -7.53 -24.69
N LEU A 413 -2.22 -7.90 -23.66
CA LEU A 413 -2.12 -9.22 -22.98
C LEU A 413 -2.47 -10.38 -23.91
N LEU A 414 -3.38 -10.17 -24.86
CA LEU A 414 -3.80 -11.16 -25.85
C LEU A 414 -2.87 -11.22 -27.07
N LEU A 415 -1.85 -10.36 -27.16
CA LEU A 415 -0.80 -10.50 -28.16
C LEU A 415 0.16 -11.65 -27.77
N PRO A 416 0.76 -12.33 -28.77
CA PRO A 416 1.94 -13.14 -28.55
C PRO A 416 2.99 -12.37 -27.72
N PRO A 417 3.67 -12.99 -26.75
CA PRO A 417 4.57 -12.27 -25.85
C PRO A 417 5.66 -11.44 -26.55
N ASP A 418 6.17 -11.89 -27.69
CA ASP A 418 7.18 -11.20 -28.51
C ASP A 418 6.65 -9.94 -29.24
N GLN A 419 5.33 -9.75 -29.28
CA GLN A 419 4.66 -8.60 -29.89
C GLN A 419 4.14 -7.59 -28.86
N ARG A 420 4.29 -7.86 -27.55
CA ARG A 420 3.85 -6.96 -26.48
C ARG A 420 4.75 -5.71 -26.42
N PRO A 421 4.22 -4.55 -25.99
CA PRO A 421 5.03 -3.34 -25.82
C PRO A 421 6.22 -3.58 -24.88
N GLN A 422 7.44 -3.27 -25.33
CA GLN A 422 8.64 -3.42 -24.50
C GLN A 422 8.86 -2.23 -23.55
N GLN A 423 8.35 -1.05 -23.92
CA GLN A 423 8.50 0.17 -23.16
C GLN A 423 7.19 0.96 -23.16
N PHE A 424 6.76 1.41 -21.99
CA PHE A 424 5.55 2.22 -21.82
C PHE A 424 5.57 2.99 -20.50
N TYR A 425 4.80 4.07 -20.39
CA TYR A 425 4.73 4.85 -19.15
C TYR A 425 3.62 4.35 -18.21
N ARG A 426 3.96 4.15 -16.94
CA ARG A 426 3.04 3.76 -15.86
C ARG A 426 2.65 4.97 -15.00
N GLY A 427 1.43 4.96 -14.48
CA GLY A 427 0.93 5.98 -13.54
C GLY A 427 0.23 7.19 -14.16
N TYR A 428 -0.01 7.19 -15.48
CA TYR A 428 -0.91 8.16 -16.10
C TYR A 428 -2.35 7.64 -16.10
N ASN A 429 -3.23 8.28 -15.35
CA ASN A 429 -4.59 7.76 -15.09
C ASN A 429 -5.62 8.08 -16.18
N LEU A 430 -5.23 8.49 -17.39
CA LEU A 430 -6.18 8.59 -18.51
C LEU A 430 -6.50 7.19 -19.03
N TYR A 431 -7.77 6.82 -19.07
CA TYR A 431 -8.19 5.47 -19.40
C TYR A 431 -8.35 5.26 -20.92
N ASP A 432 -7.89 4.12 -21.43
CA ASP A 432 -8.13 3.67 -22.81
C ASP A 432 -9.27 2.62 -22.80
N PRO A 433 -10.51 3.00 -23.16
CA PRO A 433 -11.63 2.06 -23.18
C PRO A 433 -11.60 1.10 -24.38
N ILE A 434 -10.78 1.38 -25.41
CA ILE A 434 -10.67 0.52 -26.58
C ILE A 434 -9.80 -0.68 -26.24
N LYS A 435 -8.54 -0.44 -25.87
CA LYS A 435 -7.60 -1.51 -25.49
C LYS A 435 -7.82 -2.07 -24.08
N VAL A 436 -8.59 -1.36 -23.25
CA VAL A 436 -8.89 -1.67 -21.85
C VAL A 436 -7.63 -1.65 -21.00
N GLY A 437 -7.32 -0.45 -20.50
CA GLY A 437 -6.17 -0.16 -19.65
C GLY A 437 -5.98 1.35 -19.54
N TYR A 438 -4.74 1.80 -19.39
CA TYR A 438 -4.41 3.22 -19.37
C TYR A 438 -3.70 3.65 -20.65
N VAL A 439 -3.78 4.93 -20.97
CA VAL A 439 -2.94 5.54 -22.00
C VAL A 439 -1.50 5.58 -21.49
N THR A 440 -0.59 4.90 -22.19
CA THR A 440 0.80 4.70 -21.73
C THR A 440 1.86 5.34 -22.64
N GLN A 441 1.43 6.14 -23.62
CA GLN A 441 2.30 6.81 -24.60
C GLN A 441 1.90 8.28 -24.77
N GLY A 442 2.84 9.08 -25.27
CA GLY A 442 2.66 10.53 -25.51
C GLY A 442 3.15 11.42 -24.36
N ASP A 443 3.25 12.72 -24.64
CA ASP A 443 3.90 13.70 -23.75
C ASP A 443 3.30 13.78 -22.35
N GLU A 444 1.98 13.63 -22.23
CA GLU A 444 1.30 13.64 -20.94
C GLU A 444 1.59 12.39 -20.11
N ALA A 445 1.60 11.22 -20.76
CA ALA A 445 1.95 9.96 -20.10
C ALA A 445 3.42 9.96 -19.65
N GLN A 446 4.32 10.51 -20.47
CA GLN A 446 5.73 10.70 -20.12
C GLN A 446 5.92 11.68 -18.95
N ARG A 447 5.12 12.75 -18.91
CA ARG A 447 5.21 13.77 -17.85
C ARG A 447 4.69 13.28 -16.51
N ALA A 448 3.57 12.55 -16.51
CA ALA A 448 2.93 12.06 -15.30
C ALA A 448 3.51 10.74 -14.79
N GLY A 449 3.95 9.89 -15.72
CA GLY A 449 4.31 8.52 -15.45
C GLY A 449 5.81 8.25 -15.32
N THR A 450 6.13 7.01 -14.97
CA THR A 450 7.49 6.46 -14.96
C THR A 450 7.65 5.49 -16.11
N LEU A 451 8.77 5.54 -16.83
CA LEU A 451 9.06 4.59 -17.89
C LEU A 451 9.20 3.18 -17.30
N HIS A 452 8.48 2.21 -17.85
CA HIS A 452 8.60 0.80 -17.54
C HIS A 452 9.21 0.09 -18.74
N ASP A 453 10.31 -0.63 -18.53
CA ASP A 453 11.01 -1.41 -19.56
C ASP A 453 10.95 -2.89 -19.20
N THR A 454 10.32 -3.69 -20.07
CA THR A 454 10.08 -5.11 -19.82
C THR A 454 11.33 -5.99 -20.00
N ARG A 455 12.44 -5.38 -20.41
CA ARG A 455 13.77 -6.03 -20.52
C ARG A 455 14.57 -5.92 -19.23
N GLU A 456 14.16 -5.06 -18.30
CA GLU A 456 14.76 -4.97 -16.98
C GLU A 456 14.37 -6.17 -16.11
N ARG A 457 15.21 -6.44 -15.11
CA ARG A 457 14.99 -7.52 -14.14
C ARG A 457 13.61 -7.38 -13.48
N ALA A 458 12.91 -8.51 -13.30
CA ALA A 458 11.56 -8.61 -12.72
C ALA A 458 10.43 -7.90 -13.49
N ASN A 459 10.71 -7.30 -14.65
CA ASN A 459 9.72 -6.58 -15.48
C ASN A 459 9.28 -7.40 -16.70
N ALA A 460 9.64 -8.68 -16.78
CA ALA A 460 9.45 -9.47 -17.98
C ALA A 460 7.96 -9.63 -18.34
N ALA A 461 7.60 -9.32 -19.59
CA ALA A 461 6.24 -9.43 -20.13
C ALA A 461 5.97 -10.80 -20.80
N GLN A 462 6.74 -11.83 -20.43
CA GLN A 462 6.67 -13.15 -21.05
C GLN A 462 5.50 -13.98 -20.48
N GLY A 463 5.22 -15.13 -21.10
CA GLY A 463 4.24 -16.07 -20.60
C GLY A 463 2.80 -15.64 -20.83
N HIS A 464 1.87 -16.41 -20.26
CA HIS A 464 0.43 -16.26 -20.46
C HIS A 464 0.07 -16.19 -21.96
N ALA A 465 0.64 -17.08 -22.76
CA ALA A 465 0.51 -17.12 -24.22
C ALA A 465 -0.71 -17.95 -24.70
N PHE A 466 -1.75 -18.08 -23.86
CA PHE A 466 -2.90 -18.94 -24.15
C PHE A 466 -3.86 -18.38 -25.20
N ALA A 467 -3.67 -17.12 -25.60
CA ALA A 467 -4.38 -16.45 -26.69
C ALA A 467 -3.63 -16.56 -28.04
N ASP A 468 -2.50 -17.28 -28.09
CA ASP A 468 -1.74 -17.48 -29.32
C ASP A 468 -2.61 -18.15 -30.40
N GLY A 469 -2.52 -17.63 -31.62
CA GLY A 469 -3.31 -18.11 -32.76
C GLY A 469 -4.69 -17.46 -32.91
N LEU A 470 -5.13 -16.61 -31.97
CA LEU A 470 -6.29 -15.76 -32.21
C LEU A 470 -6.01 -14.76 -33.32
N SER A 471 -6.97 -14.61 -34.24
CA SER A 471 -6.93 -13.53 -35.23
C SER A 471 -7.14 -12.17 -34.56
N GLU A 472 -6.77 -11.11 -35.26
CA GLU A 472 -7.02 -9.72 -34.84
C GLU A 472 -8.49 -9.50 -34.43
N PHE A 473 -9.43 -9.99 -35.24
CA PHE A 473 -10.86 -9.84 -34.98
C PHE A 473 -11.30 -10.56 -33.70
N GLN A 474 -10.85 -11.80 -33.50
CA GLN A 474 -11.15 -12.59 -32.29
C GLN A 474 -10.56 -11.98 -31.02
N ARG A 475 -9.37 -11.36 -31.11
CA ARG A 475 -8.79 -10.64 -29.96
C ARG A 475 -9.70 -9.50 -29.51
N TRP A 476 -10.22 -8.72 -30.44
CA TRP A 476 -11.16 -7.64 -30.11
C TRP A 476 -12.50 -8.13 -29.56
N GLU A 477 -13.02 -9.25 -30.05
CA GLU A 477 -14.22 -9.89 -29.47
C GLU A 477 -13.95 -10.34 -28.02
N LEU A 478 -12.80 -10.97 -27.77
CA LEU A 478 -12.42 -11.38 -26.43
C LEU A 478 -12.21 -10.19 -25.47
N VAL A 479 -11.56 -9.11 -25.92
CA VAL A 479 -11.47 -7.85 -25.14
C VAL A 479 -12.86 -7.35 -24.77
N GLU A 480 -13.80 -7.36 -25.71
CA GLU A 480 -15.17 -6.89 -25.46
C GLU A 480 -15.90 -7.74 -24.42
N TYR A 481 -15.70 -9.05 -24.42
CA TYR A 481 -16.22 -9.93 -23.39
C TYR A 481 -15.59 -9.64 -22.02
N LEU A 482 -14.27 -9.44 -21.96
CA LEU A 482 -13.58 -9.15 -20.70
C LEU A 482 -14.04 -7.82 -20.05
N LYS A 483 -14.59 -6.87 -20.81
CA LYS A 483 -15.24 -5.67 -20.26
C LYS A 483 -16.50 -5.99 -19.44
N THR A 484 -17.10 -7.17 -19.62
CA THR A 484 -18.32 -7.58 -18.91
C THR A 484 -18.06 -8.27 -17.56
N LEU A 485 -16.78 -8.54 -17.22
CA LEU A 485 -16.38 -9.35 -16.07
C LEU A 485 -16.12 -8.54 -14.80
#